data_AF-A0A8T2JJH3-F1
#
_entry.id   AF-A0A8T2JJH3-F1
#
_cell.length_a   1.000
_cell.length_b   1.000
_cell.length_c   1.000
_cell.angle_alpha   90.00
_cell.angle_beta   90.00
_cell.angle_gamma   90.00
#
_symmetry.space_group_name_H-M   'P 1'
#
loop_
_entity.id
_entity.type
_entity.pdbx_description
1 polymer ?
#
loop_
_entity_poly.entity_id
_entity_poly.type
_entity_poly.pdbx_seq_one_letter_code
_entity_poly.pdbx_strand_id
1 'polypeptide(L)' 'SAWIQCQTSTCIAIHWYQQKENKIKRIFYYYRSNSIYDDGFSKTKFSSEVRNNIYFLVIQDINTEDEGIYYCACWD' A
#
# COMPACT_ATOMS: atom_id res chain seq x y z
N SER A 1 -9.02 5.45 -10.37
CA SER A 1 -8.04 4.99 -9.37
C SER A 1 -8.03 5.95 -8.19
N ALA A 2 -7.64 5.46 -7.01
CA ALA A 2 -7.43 6.25 -5.80
C ALA A 2 -5.94 6.27 -5.45
N TRP A 3 -5.50 7.37 -4.83
CA TRP A 3 -4.11 7.60 -4.46
C TRP A 3 -4.08 7.97 -2.99
N ILE A 4 -3.45 7.11 -2.18
CA ILE A 4 -3.32 7.33 -0.74
C ILE A 4 -1.87 7.69 -0.47
N GLN A 5 -1.65 8.90 0.03
CA GLN A 5 -0.32 9.42 0.33
C GLN A 5 0.15 8.92 1.69
N CYS A 6 1.42 8.52 1.75
CA CYS A 6 2.15 8.24 2.97
C CYS A 6 3.45 9.07 2.98
N GLN A 7 3.53 9.98 3.94
CA GLN A 7 4.72 10.79 4.18
C GLN A 7 5.43 10.25 5.41
N THR A 8 6.66 9.76 5.23
CA THR A 8 7.51 9.17 6.26
C THR A 8 8.92 9.74 6.16
N SER A 9 9.80 9.39 7.10
CA SER A 9 11.25 9.46 6.90
C SER A 9 11.69 8.53 5.76
N THR A 10 12.97 8.56 5.40
CA THR A 10 13.56 7.56 4.50
C THR A 10 13.45 6.18 5.12
N CYS A 11 12.71 5.27 4.46
CA CYS A 11 12.52 3.89 4.90
C CYS A 11 13.32 2.92 4.03
N ILE A 12 13.78 1.80 4.60
CA ILE A 12 14.30 0.70 3.80
C ILE A 12 13.17 0.05 2.99
N ALA A 13 12.02 -0.16 3.62
CA ALA A 13 10.81 -0.64 2.96
C ALA A 13 9.56 0.09 3.46
N ILE A 14 8.57 0.26 2.58
CA ILE A 14 7.24 0.75 2.97
C ILE A 14 6.25 -0.39 2.87
N HIS A 15 5.47 -0.60 3.93
CA HIS A 15 4.43 -1.62 3.99
C HIS A 15 3.06 -0.96 3.89
N TRP A 16 2.16 -1.55 3.11
CA TRP A 16 0.79 -1.08 2.96
C TRP A 16 -0.19 -2.09 3.55
N TYR A 17 -1.15 -1.60 4.31
CA TYR A 17 -2.16 -2.41 4.99
C TYR A 17 -3.57 -1.89 4.70
N GLN A 18 -4.53 -2.81 4.66
CA GLN A 18 -5.95 -2.50 4.66
C GLN A 18 -6.60 -3.10 5.91
N GLN A 19 -7.41 -2.31 6.59
CA GLN A 19 -8.28 -2.74 7.66
C GLN A 19 -9.73 -2.77 7.18
N LYS A 20 -10.35 -3.95 7.28
CA LYS A 20 -11.78 -4.20 7.07
C LYS A 20 -12.34 -4.98 8.24
N GLU A 21 -13.52 -4.62 8.73
CA GLU A 21 -14.23 -5.38 9.78
C GLU A 21 -13.33 -5.73 11.00
N ASN A 22 -12.49 -4.77 11.42
CA ASN A 22 -11.50 -4.93 12.50
C ASN A 22 -10.37 -5.94 12.24
N LYS A 23 -10.17 -6.38 11.00
CA LYS A 23 -9.03 -7.21 10.58
C LYS A 23 -8.09 -6.40 9.71
N ILE A 24 -6.83 -6.33 10.14
CA ILE A 24 -5.75 -5.67 9.39
C ILE A 24 -5.01 -6.75 8.60
N LYS A 25 -4.88 -6.55 7.28
CA LYS A 25 -4.05 -7.37 6.40
C LYS A 25 -3.04 -6.48 5.69
N ARG A 26 -1.81 -6.97 5.57
CA ARG A 26 -0.82 -6.34 4.69
C ARG A 26 -1.19 -6.67 3.24
N ILE A 27 -1.19 -5.65 2.39
CA ILE A 27 -1.45 -5.78 0.96
C ILE A 27 -0.15 -6.21 0.27
N PHE A 28 0.90 -5.41 0.47
CA PHE A 28 2.24 -5.66 -0.02
C PHE A 28 3.25 -4.82 0.77
N TYR A 29 4.54 -5.08 0.56
CA TYR A 29 5.61 -4.15 0.89
C TYR A 29 6.43 -3.80 -0.34
N TYR A 30 6.88 -2.56 -0.40
CA TYR A 30 7.72 -2.04 -1.46
C TYR A 30 9.15 -1.91 -0.94
N TYR A 31 10.07 -2.63 -1.58
CA TYR A 31 11.49 -2.72 -1.22
C TYR A 31 12.32 -2.82 -2.50
N ARG A 32 13.38 -2.01 -2.61
CA ARG A 32 14.29 -1.97 -3.77
C ARG A 32 13.55 -1.97 -5.12
N SER A 33 12.59 -1.08 -5.28
CA SER A 33 11.77 -0.94 -6.49
C SER A 33 10.88 -2.15 -6.84
N ASN A 34 10.70 -3.09 -5.93
CA ASN A 34 9.83 -4.25 -6.09
C ASN A 34 8.69 -4.22 -5.08
N SER A 35 7.49 -4.60 -5.50
CA SER A 35 6.34 -4.80 -4.62
C SER A 35 6.11 -6.29 -4.42
N ILE A 36 6.12 -6.75 -3.17
CA ILE A 36 5.91 -8.15 -2.80
C ILE A 36 4.56 -8.25 -2.10
N TYR A 37 3.62 -8.91 -2.76
CA TYR A 37 2.21 -8.99 -2.36
C TYR A 37 1.97 -10.19 -1.45
N ASP A 38 1.12 -9.99 -0.44
CA ASP A 38 0.60 -11.07 0.38
C ASP A 38 -0.59 -11.75 -0.33
N ASP A 39 -1.00 -12.93 0.15
CA ASP A 39 -2.04 -13.75 -0.46
C ASP A 39 -3.37 -13.00 -0.65
N GLY A 40 -3.93 -13.10 -1.85
CA GLY A 40 -5.20 -12.47 -2.21
C GLY A 40 -5.08 -11.03 -2.73
N PHE A 41 -3.85 -10.48 -2.81
CA PHE A 41 -3.58 -9.17 -3.40
C PHE A 41 -2.82 -9.28 -4.71
N SER A 42 -2.98 -8.29 -5.59
CA SER A 42 -2.33 -8.28 -6.90
C SER A 42 -1.84 -6.90 -7.31
N LYS A 43 -0.79 -6.89 -8.14
CA LYS A 43 -0.25 -5.67 -8.78
C LYS A 43 -1.21 -4.94 -9.71
N THR A 44 -2.23 -5.65 -10.22
CA THR A 44 -3.24 -5.05 -11.10
C THR A 44 -4.21 -4.21 -10.29
N LYS A 45 -4.42 -4.55 -9.01
CA LYS A 45 -5.35 -3.87 -8.12
C LYS A 45 -4.66 -2.81 -7.27
N PHE A 46 -3.51 -3.15 -6.70
CA PHE A 46 -2.74 -2.29 -5.80
C PHE A 46 -1.33 -2.10 -6.37
N SER A 47 -0.80 -0.88 -6.36
CA SER A 47 0.60 -0.62 -6.70
C SER A 47 1.18 0.50 -5.84
N SER A 48 2.51 0.60 -5.79
CA SER A 48 3.20 1.70 -5.12
C SER A 48 3.82 2.64 -6.14
N GLU A 49 3.65 3.93 -5.93
CA GLU A 49 4.38 4.98 -6.63
C GLU A 49 5.22 5.78 -5.62
N VAL A 50 6.39 6.26 -6.03
CA VAL A 50 7.27 7.07 -5.17
C VAL A 50 7.59 8.37 -5.90
N ARG A 51 7.28 9.51 -5.27
CA ARG A 51 7.57 10.85 -5.80
C ARG A 51 8.18 11.71 -4.71
N ASN A 52 9.41 12.20 -4.92
CA ASN A 52 10.09 13.09 -3.97
C ASN A 52 10.08 12.55 -2.52
N ASN A 53 10.42 11.27 -2.33
CA ASN A 53 10.37 10.56 -1.04
C ASN A 53 8.98 10.44 -0.39
N ILE A 54 7.91 10.72 -1.14
CA ILE A 54 6.54 10.46 -0.72
C ILE A 54 6.09 9.15 -1.38
N TYR A 55 5.58 8.23 -0.56
CA TYR A 55 5.07 6.95 -1.03
C TYR A 55 3.57 7.06 -1.26
N PHE A 56 3.08 6.47 -2.34
CA PHE A 56 1.67 6.46 -2.69
C PHE A 56 1.21 5.02 -2.89
N LEU A 57 0.11 4.65 -2.25
CA LEU A 57 -0.66 3.47 -2.62
C LEU A 57 -1.63 3.88 -3.72
N VAL A 58 -1.52 3.23 -4.87
CA VAL A 58 -2.45 3.41 -5.99
C VAL A 58 -3.39 2.21 -6.02
N ILE A 59 -4.69 2.49 -5.98
CA ILE A 59 -5.75 1.49 -6.06
C ILE A 59 -6.46 1.66 -7.41
N GLN A 60 -6.39 0.65 -8.26
CA GLN A 60 -7.03 0.62 -9.57
C GLN A 60 -8.47 0.08 -9.47
N ASP A 61 -9.32 0.40 -10.44
CA ASP A 61 -10.68 -0.17 -10.60
C ASP A 61 -11.49 -0.25 -9.31
N ILE A 62 -11.64 0.89 -8.62
CA ILE A 62 -12.27 1.00 -7.30
C ILE A 62 -13.68 0.40 -7.31
N ASN A 63 -13.98 -0.41 -6.29
CA ASN A 63 -15.31 -0.95 -6.01
C ASN A 63 -15.55 -1.01 -4.48
N THR A 64 -16.68 -1.60 -4.07
CA THR A 64 -17.08 -1.69 -2.65
C THR A 64 -16.10 -2.50 -1.80
N GLU A 65 -15.35 -3.43 -2.39
CA GLU A 65 -14.30 -4.18 -1.71
C GLU A 65 -13.05 -3.33 -1.43
N ASP A 66 -12.95 -2.09 -1.90
CA ASP A 66 -11.86 -1.20 -1.53
C ASP A 66 -12.21 -0.32 -0.33
N GLU A 67 -13.45 -0.41 0.17
CA GLU A 67 -13.82 0.30 1.38
C GLU A 67 -13.02 -0.26 2.58
N GLY A 68 -12.37 0.63 3.31
CA GLY A 68 -11.57 0.28 4.47
C GLY A 68 -10.65 1.41 4.91
N ILE A 69 -9.98 1.20 6.05
CA ILE A 69 -8.94 2.12 6.53
C ILE A 69 -7.60 1.61 6.02
N TYR A 70 -6.80 2.50 5.44
CA TYR A 70 -5.50 2.16 4.89
C TYR A 70 -4.39 2.73 5.77
N TYR A 71 -3.39 1.91 6.03
CA TYR A 71 -2.22 2.30 6.81
C TYR A 71 -0.96 2.05 6.00
N CYS A 72 0.02 2.91 6.22
CA CYS A 72 1.38 2.67 5.81
C CYS A 72 2.28 2.51 7.03
N ALA A 73 3.33 1.68 6.92
CA ALA A 73 4.35 1.54 7.93
C ALA A 73 5.74 1.57 7.29
N CYS A 74 6.60 2.42 7.85
CA CYS A 74 8.02 2.50 7.52
C CYS A 74 8.76 1.37 8.23
N TRP A 75 9.55 0.59 7.50
CA TRP A 75 10.45 -0.41 8.05
C TRP A 75 11.89 -0.02 7.76
N ASP A 76 12.70 0.00 8.82
CA ASP A 76 14.15 0.26 8.80
C ASP A 76 14.96 -1.03 8.93
#